data_AF-A0A2D4K5R7-F1
#
_entry.id   AF-A0A2D4K5R7-F1
#
_cell.length_a   1.000
_cell.length_b   1.000
_cell.length_c   1.000
_cell.angle_alpha   90.00
_cell.angle_beta   90.00
_cell.angle_gamma   90.00
#
_symmetry.space_group_name_H-M   'P 1'
#
loop_
_entity.id
_entity.type
_entity.pdbx_description
1 polymer ?
#
loop_
_entity_poly.entity_id
_entity_poly.type
_entity_poly.pdbx_seq_one_letter_code
_entity_poly.pdbx_strand_id
1 'polypeptide(L)'
;NMVASQVTFQKVEEIMAVRCMAKNDLRTVSRELKLVAPTLRSELTVAAAVLVLLVIVIIALIVLVIIWKQKPRYEIRWRVIESISPDGHEYIYVDPMQLPYDSRWEFPRDGLVLGRILGSGAFGKVVEGTAYGLSQSQPVMKV
;
A
#
# COMPACT_ATOMS: atom_id res chain seq x y z
N ASN A 1 -18.64 46.12 48.81
CA ASN A 1 -17.19 45.86 48.80
C ASN A 1 -16.92 44.45 48.31
N MET A 2 -16.25 44.31 47.16
CA MET A 2 -15.78 43.03 46.65
C MET A 2 -14.29 42.90 47.03
N VAL A 3 -13.91 41.83 47.73
CA VAL A 3 -12.52 41.57 48.12
C VAL A 3 -11.95 40.57 47.12
N ALA A 4 -10.84 40.94 46.45
CA ALA A 4 -10.16 40.09 45.48
C ALA A 4 -8.68 39.95 45.87
N SER A 5 -8.12 38.76 45.63
CA SER A 5 -6.70 38.46 45.78
C SER A 5 -6.21 37.81 44.48
N GLN A 6 -5.04 38.24 44.00
CA GLN A 6 -4.45 37.78 42.74
C GLN A 6 -3.04 37.25 42.99
N VAL A 7 -2.76 36.07 42.45
CA VAL A 7 -1.42 35.48 42.39
C VAL A 7 -1.01 35.33 40.94
N THR A 8 0.20 35.76 40.60
CA THR A 8 0.76 35.69 39.24
C THR A 8 2.04 34.88 39.26
N PHE A 9 2.12 33.89 38.36
CA PHE A 9 3.32 33.08 38.18
C PHE A 9 4.03 33.56 36.91
N GLN A 10 5.29 34.01 37.03
CA GLN A 10 6.07 34.45 35.86
C GLN A 10 6.48 33.27 34.97
N LYS A 11 6.74 32.10 35.56
CA LYS A 11 7.13 30.89 34.85
C LYS A 11 6.64 29.67 35.62
N VAL A 12 6.06 28.71 34.91
CA VAL A 12 5.60 27.42 35.47
C VAL A 12 6.39 26.34 34.75
N GLU A 13 7.41 25.79 35.41
CA GLU A 13 8.32 24.78 34.84
C GLU A 13 7.84 23.35 35.11
N GLU A 14 7.15 23.13 36.22
CA GLU A 14 6.58 21.84 36.62
C GLU A 14 5.07 21.92 36.87
N ILE A 15 4.41 20.77 36.96
CA ILE A 15 2.98 20.70 37.33
C ILE A 15 2.83 21.15 38.78
N MET A 16 2.06 22.21 39.01
CA MET A 16 1.78 22.73 40.35
C MET A 16 0.28 22.87 40.58
N ALA A 17 -0.14 22.62 41.81
CA ALA A 17 -1.53 22.76 42.24
C ALA A 17 -1.65 23.97 43.17
N VAL A 18 -2.54 24.90 42.83
CA VAL A 18 -2.78 26.13 43.59
C VAL A 18 -4.16 26.04 44.23
N ARG A 19 -4.25 26.30 45.54
CA ARG A 19 -5.52 26.36 46.26
C ARG A 19 -5.84 27.81 46.61
N CYS A 20 -6.92 28.33 46.04
CA CYS A 20 -7.49 29.62 46.42
C CYS A 20 -8.48 29.39 47.55
N MET A 21 -8.36 30.13 48.66
CA MET A 21 -9.23 29.99 49.83
C MET A 21 -9.72 31.36 50.30
N ALA A 22 -11.03 31.51 50.44
CA ALA A 22 -11.69 32.68 51.02
C ALA A 22 -12.37 32.27 52.33
N LYS A 23 -12.12 33.00 53.41
CA LYS A 23 -12.64 32.69 54.75
C LYS A 23 -13.31 33.92 55.35
N ASN A 24 -14.49 33.71 55.91
CA ASN A 24 -15.20 34.67 56.76
C ASN A 24 -15.70 33.92 58.02
N ASP A 25 -16.19 34.63 59.03
CA ASP A 25 -16.58 34.09 60.34
C ASP A 25 -17.62 32.95 60.26
N LEU A 26 -18.42 32.93 59.19
CA LEU A 26 -19.47 31.92 58.94
C LEU A 26 -19.03 30.77 58.01
N ARG A 27 -18.09 30.99 57.09
CA ARG A 27 -17.78 30.00 56.04
C ARG A 27 -16.38 30.17 55.46
N THR A 28 -15.76 29.03 55.12
CA THR A 28 -14.57 28.95 54.28
C THR A 28 -14.94 28.31 52.94
N VAL A 29 -14.56 28.95 51.83
CA VAL A 29 -14.72 28.43 50.47
C VAL A 29 -13.33 28.24 49.89
N SER A 30 -13.07 27.11 49.23
CA SER A 30 -11.79 26.88 48.55
C SER A 30 -12.00 26.29 47.16
N ARG A 31 -11.05 26.56 46.25
CA ARG A 31 -10.94 25.96 44.92
C ARG A 31 -9.49 25.59 44.63
N GLU A 32 -9.29 24.43 44.03
CA GLU A 32 -7.98 23.98 43.56
C GLU A 32 -7.89 24.09 42.04
N LEU A 33 -6.74 24.56 41.55
CA LEU A 33 -6.40 24.67 40.14
C LEU A 33 -5.07 23.98 39.90
N LYS A 34 -5.01 23.07 38.91
CA LYS A 34 -3.76 22.49 38.43
C LYS A 34 -3.22 23.32 37.27
N LEU A 35 -2.04 23.89 37.43
CA LEU A 35 -1.29 24.55 36.39
C LEU A 35 -0.34 23.53 35.77
N VAL A 36 -0.39 23.39 34.44
CA VAL A 36 0.48 22.47 33.69
C VAL A 36 1.47 23.30 32.89
N ALA A 37 2.76 23.02 33.05
CA ALA A 37 3.81 23.70 32.31
C ALA A 37 3.62 23.55 30.79
N PRO A 38 3.78 24.62 30.00
CA PRO A 38 3.62 24.56 28.55
C PRO A 38 4.69 23.70 27.87
N THR A 39 5.90 23.66 28.42
CA THR A 39 7.02 22.83 27.93
C THR A 39 6.69 21.34 27.99
N LEU A 40 6.11 20.88 29.11
CA LEU A 40 5.71 19.47 29.30
C LEU A 40 4.63 19.03 28.30
N ARG A 41 3.70 19.94 27.95
CA ARG A 41 2.69 19.67 26.92
C ARG A 41 3.31 19.56 25.52
N SER A 42 4.30 20.40 25.21
CA SER A 42 5.00 20.38 23.92
C SER A 42 5.86 19.12 23.75
N GLU A 43 6.56 18.68 24.80
CA GLU A 43 7.35 17.44 24.76
C GLU A 43 6.46 16.23 24.47
N LEU A 44 5.30 16.14 25.13
CA LEU A 44 4.37 15.04 24.94
C LEU A 44 3.76 15.02 23.52
N THR A 45 3.42 16.19 22.97
CA THR A 45 2.90 16.28 21.60
C THR A 45 3.96 15.95 20.56
N VAL A 46 5.21 16.39 20.76
CA VAL A 46 6.34 16.07 19.88
C VAL A 46 6.62 14.57 19.93
N ALA A 47 6.70 13.97 21.12
CA ALA A 47 6.91 12.54 21.27
C ALA A 47 5.80 11.71 20.60
N ALA A 48 4.54 12.10 20.80
CA ALA A 48 3.41 11.44 20.14
C ALA A 48 3.48 11.56 18.61
N ALA A 49 3.81 12.74 18.08
CA ALA A 49 3.94 12.96 16.63
C ALA A 49 5.05 12.09 16.02
N VAL A 50 6.21 11.98 16.69
CA VAL A 50 7.33 11.13 16.26
C VAL A 50 6.91 9.65 16.25
N LEU A 51 6.16 9.21 17.25
CA LEU A 51 5.70 7.83 17.37
C LEU A 51 4.71 7.47 16.25
N VAL A 52 3.78 8.38 15.92
CA VAL A 52 2.87 8.22 14.77
C VAL A 52 3.65 8.17 13.45
N LEU A 53 4.65 9.04 13.28
CA LEU A 53 5.46 9.07 12.06
C LEU A 53 6.27 7.77 11.88
N LEU A 54 6.82 7.22 12.96
CA LEU A 54 7.49 5.92 12.96
C LEU A 54 6.54 4.79 12.52
N VAL A 55 5.31 4.76 13.02
CA VAL A 55 4.31 3.75 12.61
C VAL A 55 3.98 3.86 11.12
N ILE A 56 3.80 5.08 10.60
CA ILE A 56 3.55 5.31 9.17
C ILE A 56 4.73 4.80 8.32
N VAL A 57 5.96 5.09 8.73
CA VAL A 57 7.17 4.61 8.04
C VAL A 57 7.23 3.10 8.03
N ILE A 58 6.94 2.43 9.16
CA ILE A 58 6.92 0.96 9.24
C ILE A 58 5.85 0.37 8.30
N ILE A 59 4.64 0.93 8.28
CA ILE A 59 3.57 0.47 7.38
C ILE A 59 3.98 0.65 5.91
N ALA A 60 4.56 1.79 5.55
CA ALA A 60 5.04 2.05 4.20
C ALA A 60 6.12 1.04 3.76
N LEU A 61 7.06 0.70 4.66
CA LEU A 61 8.08 -0.32 4.40
C LEU A 61 7.45 -1.70 4.21
N ILE A 62 6.47 -2.10 5.03
CA ILE A 62 5.75 -3.37 4.88
C ILE A 62 5.05 -3.43 3.52
N VAL A 63 4.30 -2.39 3.15
CA VAL A 63 3.62 -2.31 1.84
C VAL A 63 4.62 -2.40 0.70
N LEU A 64 5.74 -1.69 0.80
CA LEU A 64 6.80 -1.73 -0.21
C LEU A 64 7.38 -3.15 -0.35
N VAL A 65 7.65 -3.84 0.76
CA VAL A 65 8.10 -5.25 0.76
C VAL A 65 7.04 -6.16 0.12
N ILE A 66 5.75 -5.96 0.43
CA ILE A 66 4.65 -6.73 -0.17
C ILE A 66 4.63 -6.52 -1.69
N ILE A 67 4.65 -5.28 -2.16
CA ILE A 67 4.66 -4.96 -3.59
C ILE A 67 5.89 -5.55 -4.29
N TRP A 68 7.06 -5.48 -3.66
CA TRP A 68 8.30 -6.03 -4.21
C TRP A 68 8.29 -7.57 -4.28
N LYS A 69 7.66 -8.23 -3.31
CA LYS A 69 7.44 -9.68 -3.29
C LYS A 69 6.38 -10.09 -4.31
N GLN A 70 5.32 -9.30 -4.43
CA GLN A 70 4.21 -9.49 -5.35
C GLN A 70 4.57 -8.93 -6.72
N LYS A 71 5.68 -9.43 -7.31
CA LYS A 71 6.00 -9.14 -8.71
C LYS A 71 4.75 -9.45 -9.53
N PRO A 72 4.15 -8.47 -10.23
CA PRO A 72 3.00 -8.75 -11.07
C PRO A 72 3.45 -9.75 -12.14
N ARG A 73 2.90 -10.97 -12.09
CA ARG A 73 3.20 -12.02 -13.06
C ARG A 73 2.25 -11.87 -14.25
N TYR A 74 2.81 -11.99 -15.45
CA TYR A 74 2.01 -12.06 -16.66
C TYR A 74 1.22 -13.38 -16.67
N GLU A 75 -0.11 -13.29 -16.62
CA GLU A 75 -1.02 -14.43 -16.76
C GLU A 75 -1.81 -14.27 -18.06
N ILE A 76 -1.76 -15.30 -18.91
CA ILE A 76 -2.51 -15.34 -20.18
C ILE A 76 -4.00 -15.51 -19.84
N ARG A 77 -4.86 -14.57 -20.27
CA ARG A 77 -6.27 -14.48 -19.82
C ARG A 77 -7.25 -15.41 -20.56
N TRP A 78 -6.81 -16.10 -21.62
CA TRP A 78 -7.62 -17.07 -22.34
C TRP A 78 -7.67 -18.39 -21.56
N ARG A 79 -8.88 -18.90 -21.29
CA ARG A 79 -9.09 -20.19 -20.64
C ARG A 79 -9.87 -21.12 -21.58
N VAL A 80 -9.36 -22.32 -21.82
CA VAL A 80 -10.04 -23.36 -22.63
C VAL A 80 -10.83 -24.28 -21.68
N ILE A 81 -12.10 -24.52 -21.98
CA ILE A 81 -12.97 -25.40 -21.21
C ILE A 81 -12.72 -26.85 -21.67
N GLU A 82 -12.34 -27.75 -20.77
CA GLU A 82 -12.05 -29.16 -21.08
C GLU A 82 -13.31 -30.01 -21.04
N SER A 83 -14.12 -29.82 -20.01
CA SER A 83 -15.36 -30.53 -19.79
C SER A 83 -16.29 -29.73 -18.89
N ILE A 84 -17.58 -30.05 -18.98
CA ILE A 84 -18.64 -29.53 -18.12
C ILE A 84 -19.00 -30.68 -17.19
N SER A 85 -18.98 -30.43 -15.87
CA SER A 85 -19.38 -31.44 -14.88
C SER A 85 -20.77 -32.01 -15.23
N PRO A 86 -21.06 -33.29 -14.90
CA PRO A 86 -22.36 -33.91 -15.18
C PRO A 86 -23.56 -33.10 -14.63
N ASP A 87 -23.31 -32.33 -13.56
CA ASP A 87 -24.29 -31.46 -12.89
C ASP A 87 -24.43 -30.06 -13.52
N GLY A 88 -23.65 -29.72 -14.55
CA GLY A 88 -23.77 -28.47 -15.32
C GLY A 88 -23.33 -27.17 -14.62
N HIS A 89 -22.89 -27.24 -13.35
CA HIS A 89 -22.58 -26.06 -12.53
C HIS A 89 -21.09 -25.72 -12.43
N GLU A 90 -20.19 -26.52 -13.02
CA GLU A 90 -18.75 -26.31 -12.91
C GLU A 90 -18.05 -26.55 -14.26
N TYR A 91 -17.21 -25.59 -14.65
CA TYR A 91 -16.38 -25.65 -15.84
C TYR A 91 -14.96 -26.01 -15.42
N ILE A 92 -14.48 -27.16 -15.87
CA ILE A 92 -13.10 -27.58 -15.64
C ILE A 92 -12.25 -26.94 -16.73
N TYR A 93 -11.36 -26.04 -16.33
CA TYR A 93 -10.41 -25.37 -17.24
C TYR A 93 -9.13 -26.19 -17.34
N VAL A 94 -8.63 -26.42 -18.56
CA VAL A 94 -7.32 -27.06 -18.75
C VAL A 94 -6.23 -26.12 -18.25
N ASP A 95 -5.32 -26.61 -17.42
CA ASP A 95 -4.09 -25.88 -17.08
C ASP A 95 -3.15 -25.88 -18.31
N PRO A 96 -2.80 -24.70 -18.87
CA PRO A 96 -1.90 -24.62 -20.02
C PRO A 96 -0.55 -25.29 -19.81
N MET A 97 -0.08 -25.42 -18.57
CA MET A 97 1.19 -26.09 -18.25
C MET A 97 1.15 -27.61 -18.47
N GLN A 98 -0.06 -28.19 -18.54
CA GLN A 98 -0.25 -29.64 -18.72
C GLN A 98 -0.35 -30.05 -20.20
N LEU A 99 -0.55 -29.09 -21.12
CA LEU A 99 -0.56 -29.40 -22.54
C LEU A 99 0.87 -29.64 -23.05
N PRO A 100 1.11 -30.73 -23.80
CA PRO A 100 2.42 -31.00 -24.38
C PRO A 100 2.75 -29.95 -25.44
N TYR A 101 3.96 -29.39 -25.36
CA TYR A 101 4.49 -28.53 -26.41
C TYR A 101 4.86 -29.36 -27.64
N ASP A 102 4.31 -29.00 -28.80
CA ASP A 102 4.63 -29.64 -30.08
C ASP A 102 5.87 -28.97 -30.68
N SER A 103 6.99 -29.68 -30.73
CA SER A 103 8.29 -29.20 -31.24
C SER A 103 8.26 -28.84 -32.72
N ARG A 104 7.21 -29.21 -33.48
CA ARG A 104 7.03 -28.77 -34.86
C ARG A 104 6.83 -27.25 -34.99
N TRP A 105 6.48 -26.56 -33.90
CA TRP A 105 6.42 -25.10 -33.83
C TRP A 105 7.78 -24.45 -33.59
N GLU A 106 8.87 -25.22 -33.46
CA GLU A 106 10.21 -24.65 -33.33
C GLU A 106 10.65 -23.99 -34.65
N PHE A 107 11.14 -22.75 -34.54
CA PHE A 107 11.69 -22.00 -35.65
C PHE A 107 13.13 -21.58 -35.31
N PRO A 108 14.11 -21.78 -36.22
CA PRO A 108 15.49 -21.40 -35.98
C PRO A 108 15.59 -19.89 -35.75
N ARG A 109 16.17 -19.48 -34.61
CA ARG A 109 16.29 -18.07 -34.23
C ARG A 109 17.11 -17.27 -35.24
N ASP A 110 18.10 -17.90 -35.88
CA ASP A 110 18.95 -17.29 -36.90
C ASP A 110 18.17 -16.97 -38.19
N GLY A 111 17.03 -17.63 -38.41
CA GLY A 111 16.11 -17.35 -39.52
C GLY A 111 15.15 -16.19 -39.24
N LEU A 112 15.18 -15.59 -38.03
CA LEU A 112 14.27 -14.52 -37.63
C LEU A 112 15.02 -13.19 -37.49
N VAL A 113 14.73 -12.24 -38.38
CA VAL A 113 15.24 -10.87 -38.27
C VAL A 113 14.20 -10.00 -37.58
N LEU A 114 14.59 -9.39 -36.45
CA LEU A 114 13.72 -8.50 -35.67
C LEU A 114 13.81 -7.06 -36.20
N GLY A 115 12.67 -6.44 -36.45
CA GLY A 115 12.50 -5.08 -36.92
C GLY A 115 12.10 -4.10 -35.83
N ARG A 116 11.22 -3.16 -36.17
CA ARG A 116 10.75 -2.11 -35.25
C ARG A 116 9.83 -2.65 -34.15
N ILE A 117 9.72 -1.91 -33.05
CA ILE A 117 8.79 -2.20 -31.97
C ILE A 117 7.38 -1.78 -32.39
N LEU A 118 6.41 -2.70 -32.29
CA LEU A 118 5.00 -2.43 -32.54
C LEU A 118 4.25 -2.03 -31.26
N GLY A 119 4.70 -2.53 -30.10
CA GLY A 119 4.15 -2.15 -28.80
C GLY A 119 5.00 -2.63 -27.64
N SER A 120 4.95 -1.91 -26.52
CA SER A 120 5.68 -2.26 -25.28
C SER A 120 4.74 -2.16 -24.10
N GLY A 121 4.77 -3.16 -23.22
CA GLY A 121 3.98 -3.22 -21.98
C GLY A 121 4.85 -3.48 -20.76
N ALA A 122 4.21 -3.59 -19.59
CA ALA A 122 4.90 -3.83 -18.32
C ALA A 122 5.66 -5.17 -18.25
N PHE A 123 5.31 -6.13 -19.11
CA PHE A 123 5.81 -7.51 -19.07
C PHE A 123 6.59 -7.94 -20.31
N GLY A 124 6.73 -7.08 -21.31
CA GLY A 124 7.40 -7.43 -22.56
C GLY A 124 7.12 -6.44 -23.68
N LYS A 125 7.63 -6.77 -24.88
CA LYS A 125 7.45 -5.97 -26.09
C LYS A 125 7.12 -6.87 -27.28
N VAL A 126 6.34 -6.33 -28.21
CA VAL A 126 6.02 -6.94 -29.49
C VAL A 126 6.81 -6.21 -30.56
N VAL A 127 7.55 -6.96 -31.36
CA VAL A 127 8.38 -6.44 -32.45
C VAL A 127 7.93 -7.04 -33.77
N GLU A 128 8.08 -6.26 -34.83
CA GLU A 128 7.96 -6.76 -36.19
C GLU A 128 9.07 -7.80 -36.45
N GLY A 129 8.77 -8.90 -37.13
CA GLY A 129 9.73 -9.97 -37.41
C GLY A 129 9.63 -10.46 -38.84
N THR A 130 10.77 -10.56 -39.53
CA THR A 130 10.88 -11.17 -40.86
C THR A 130 11.50 -12.55 -40.70
N ALA A 131 10.72 -13.58 -41.00
CA ALA A 131 11.14 -14.98 -40.90
C ALA A 131 11.51 -15.54 -42.28
N TYR A 132 12.71 -16.06 -42.42
CA TYR A 132 13.20 -16.70 -43.64
C TYR A 132 13.04 -18.23 -43.54
N GLY A 133 12.50 -18.86 -44.58
CA GLY A 133 12.28 -20.32 -44.60
C GLY A 133 11.04 -20.79 -43.84
N LEU A 134 10.28 -19.89 -43.22
CA LEU A 134 8.89 -20.17 -42.83
C LEU A 134 8.07 -20.23 -44.12
N SER A 135 7.55 -21.40 -44.49
CA SER A 135 6.74 -21.50 -45.71
C SER A 135 5.55 -20.55 -45.60
N GLN A 136 5.18 -19.89 -46.70
CA GLN A 136 3.92 -19.14 -46.78
C GLN A 136 2.76 -20.14 -46.72
N SER A 137 2.49 -20.72 -45.55
CA SER A 137 1.18 -21.30 -45.29
C SER A 137 0.22 -20.12 -45.29
N GLN A 138 -0.68 -20.12 -46.27
CA GLN A 138 -1.72 -19.13 -46.49
C GLN A 138 -2.30 -18.60 -45.17
N PRO A 139 -2.67 -17.30 -45.10
CA PRO A 139 -3.38 -16.76 -43.97
C PRO A 139 -4.76 -17.43 -43.87
N VAL A 140 -4.84 -18.54 -43.14
CA VAL A 140 -6.11 -19.15 -42.78
C VAL A 140 -6.61 -18.40 -41.56
N MET A 141 -7.15 -17.20 -41.78
CA MET A 141 -8.24 -16.72 -40.94
C MET A 141 -9.44 -17.61 -41.26
N LYS A 142 -9.63 -18.68 -40.47
CA LYS A 142 -10.95 -19.29 -40.35
C LYS A 142 -11.74 -18.44 -39.37
N VAL A 143 -12.66 -17.66 -39.93
CA VAL A 143 -13.77 -17.00 -39.23
C VAL A 143 -14.72 -18.07 -38.72
#